data_AF-A0A7C3SWR2-F1
#
_entry.id   AF-A0A7C3SWR2-F1
#
_cell.length_a   1.000
_cell.length_b   1.000
_cell.length_c   1.000
_cell.angle_alpha   90.00
_cell.angle_beta   90.00
_cell.angle_gamma   90.00
#
_symmetry.space_group_name_H-M   'P 1'
#
loop_
_entity.id
_entity.type
_entity.pdbx_description
1 polymer ?
#
loop_
_entity_poly.entity_id
_entity_poly.type
_entity_poly.pdbx_seq_one_letter_code
_entity_poly.pdbx_strand_id
1 'polypeptide(L)'
;MNELKIIVPMLKQLLKEMEIVSSQGSGYYTCVPFLRRYNKLLQEAQRIFSQSNTVSVINTFEVLPETDPKDPSEKSKVLLSIRVETSQLITLLETVIQQEENKK
;
A
#
# COMPACT_ATOMS: atom_id res chain seq x y z
N MET A 1 10.78 11.96 7.64
CA MET A 1 11.05 10.65 8.33
C MET A 1 10.08 10.31 9.47
N ASN A 2 9.44 11.28 10.14
CA ASN A 2 8.29 10.98 11.01
C ASN A 2 7.07 10.52 10.18
N GLU A 3 6.96 10.96 8.93
CA GLU A 3 5.84 10.59 8.06
C GLU A 3 5.79 9.08 7.76
N LEU A 4 6.93 8.37 7.70
CA LEU A 4 6.91 6.90 7.51
C LEU A 4 6.17 6.19 8.65
N LYS A 5 6.32 6.68 9.89
CA LYS A 5 5.59 6.19 11.07
C LYS A 5 4.09 6.47 11.00
N ILE A 6 3.66 7.37 10.11
CA ILE A 6 2.25 7.67 9.81
C ILE A 6 1.77 6.83 8.63
N ILE A 7 2.57 6.65 7.59
CA ILE A 7 2.20 5.89 6.39
C ILE A 7 1.94 4.41 6.74
N VAL A 8 2.79 3.79 7.56
CA VAL A 8 2.64 2.38 7.96
C VAL A 8 1.25 2.08 8.57
N PRO A 9 0.77 2.78 9.62
CA PRO A 9 -0.55 2.51 10.16
C PRO A 9 -1.69 2.80 9.15
N MET A 10 -1.52 3.75 8.23
CA MET A 10 -2.51 3.99 7.17
C MET A 10 -2.58 2.83 6.17
N LEU A 11 -1.43 2.24 5.79
CA LEU A 11 -1.39 1.06 4.94
C LEU A 11 -2.01 -0.16 5.65
N LYS A 12 -1.75 -0.34 6.95
CA LYS A 12 -2.40 -1.40 7.76
C LYS A 12 -3.91 -1.22 7.83
N GLN A 13 -4.39 0.02 8.00
CA GLN A 13 -5.81 0.33 7.99
C GLN A 13 -6.44 0.03 6.62
N LEU A 14 -5.73 0.32 5.52
CA LEU A 14 -6.16 -0.02 4.17
C LEU A 14 -6.35 -1.54 3.99
N LEU A 15 -5.42 -2.36 4.51
CA LEU A 15 -5.56 -3.82 4.49
C LEU A 15 -6.82 -4.28 5.23
N LYS A 16 -7.06 -3.72 6.42
CA LYS A 16 -8.25 -4.04 7.23
C LYS A 16 -9.56 -3.70 6.52
N GLU A 17 -9.62 -2.54 5.85
CA GLU A 17 -10.79 -2.15 5.07
C GLU A 17 -11.05 -3.08 3.88
N MET A 18 -9.99 -3.54 3.21
CA MET A 18 -10.10 -4.53 2.13
C MET A 18 -10.67 -5.88 2.63
N GLU A 19 -10.22 -6.35 3.80
CA GLU A 19 -10.76 -7.56 4.43
C GLU A 19 -12.27 -7.44 4.69
N ILE A 20 -12.71 -6.31 5.25
CA ILE A 20 -14.12 -6.03 5.53
C ILE A 20 -14.96 -6.12 4.25
N VAL A 21 -14.57 -5.41 3.19
CA VAL A 21 -15.38 -5.36 1.96
C VAL A 21 -15.35 -6.68 1.18
N SER A 22 -14.24 -7.41 1.21
CA SER A 22 -14.12 -8.70 0.54
C SER A 22 -15.10 -9.74 1.10
N SER A 23 -15.46 -9.62 2.39
CA SER A 23 -16.43 -10.50 3.05
C SER A 23 -17.89 -10.24 2.68
N GLN A 24 -18.21 -9.06 2.13
CA GLN A 24 -19.58 -8.64 1.81
C GLN A 24 -20.04 -9.10 0.41
N GLY A 25 -19.11 -9.57 -0.43
CA GLY A 25 -19.37 -9.95 -1.81
C GLY A 25 -19.09 -8.82 -2.82
N SER A 26 -18.79 -9.19 -4.06
CA SER A 26 -18.27 -8.29 -5.11
C SER A 26 -19.23 -7.19 -5.58
N GLY A 27 -20.52 -7.30 -5.28
CA GLY A 27 -21.52 -6.28 -5.59
C GLY A 27 -21.49 -5.06 -4.67
N TYR A 28 -20.82 -5.15 -3.51
CA TYR A 28 -20.88 -4.14 -2.44
C TYR A 28 -19.66 -3.23 -2.38
N TYR A 29 -18.64 -3.47 -3.22
CA TYR A 29 -17.42 -2.68 -3.21
C TYR A 29 -16.91 -2.36 -4.61
N THR A 30 -16.14 -1.28 -4.67
CA THR A 30 -15.36 -0.86 -5.85
C THR A 30 -13.87 -0.93 -5.49
N CYS A 31 -13.03 -1.32 -6.45
CA CYS A 31 -11.59 -1.42 -6.23
C CYS A 31 -10.90 -0.05 -6.29
N VAL A 32 -11.53 0.95 -6.93
CA VAL A 32 -10.91 2.26 -7.22
C VAL A 32 -10.44 3.01 -5.97
N PRO A 33 -11.22 3.09 -4.87
CA PRO A 33 -10.78 3.79 -3.67
C PRO A 33 -9.52 3.17 -3.06
N PHE A 34 -9.42 1.84 -3.08
CA PHE A 34 -8.26 1.11 -2.56
C PHE A 34 -7.01 1.35 -3.42
N LEU A 35 -7.15 1.25 -4.76
CA LEU A 35 -6.07 1.54 -5.71
C LEU A 35 -5.54 2.96 -5.54
N ARG A 36 -6.44 3.95 -5.52
CA ARG A 36 -6.09 5.36 -5.31
C ARG A 36 -5.37 5.58 -4.00
N ARG A 37 -5.86 4.98 -2.91
CA ARG A 37 -5.27 5.18 -1.59
C ARG A 37 -3.88 4.56 -1.51
N TYR A 38 -3.71 3.34 -2.02
CA TYR A 38 -2.40 2.69 -2.13
C TYR A 38 -1.43 3.55 -2.95
N ASN A 39 -1.79 3.95 -4.18
CA ASN A 39 -0.93 4.72 -5.06
C ASN A 39 -0.46 6.04 -4.43
N LYS A 40 -1.36 6.77 -3.74
CA LYS A 40 -1.01 8.01 -3.05
C LYS A 40 -0.04 7.79 -1.88
N LEU A 41 -0.22 6.72 -1.11
CA LEU A 41 0.68 6.37 -0.02
C LEU A 41 2.05 5.90 -0.53
N LEU A 42 2.09 5.15 -1.63
CA LEU A 42 3.32 4.75 -2.31
C LEU A 42 4.10 5.98 -2.81
N GLN A 43 3.43 6.87 -3.53
CA GLN A 43 4.06 8.09 -4.06
C GLN A 43 4.65 8.95 -2.95
N GLU A 44 3.93 9.07 -1.82
CA GLU A 44 4.43 9.82 -0.68
C GLU A 44 5.64 9.14 -0.02
N ALA A 45 5.62 7.80 0.11
CA ALA A 45 6.78 7.06 0.55
C ALA A 45 7.98 7.30 -0.39
N GLN A 46 7.81 7.12 -1.71
CA GLN A 46 8.84 7.36 -2.71
C GLN A 46 9.42 8.79 -2.64
N ARG A 47 8.56 9.80 -2.43
CA ARG A 47 8.98 11.19 -2.23
C ARG A 47 9.90 11.34 -1.02
N ILE A 48 9.58 10.70 0.10
CA ILE A 48 10.39 10.74 1.32
C ILE A 48 11.75 10.07 1.10
N PHE A 49 11.80 8.90 0.46
CA PHE A 49 13.06 8.19 0.18
C PHE A 49 13.95 8.95 -0.83
N SER A 50 13.34 9.64 -1.79
CA SER A 50 14.08 10.48 -2.75
C SER A 50 14.82 11.63 -2.06
N GLN A 51 14.36 12.08 -0.90
CA GLN A 51 15.01 13.14 -0.13
C GLN A 51 16.16 12.62 0.74
N SER A 52 16.19 11.32 1.05
CA SER A 52 17.17 10.74 1.99
C SER A 52 18.34 10.03 1.30
N ASN A 53 18.41 10.00 -0.04
CA ASN A 53 19.43 9.27 -0.81
C ASN A 53 19.62 7.81 -0.37
N THR A 54 18.59 7.21 0.23
CA THR A 54 18.67 5.88 0.85
C THR A 54 17.60 4.98 0.25
N VAL A 55 17.98 3.70 0.10
CA VAL A 55 17.15 2.55 -0.30
C VAL A 55 16.68 2.54 -1.77
N SER A 56 17.33 1.70 -2.58
CA SER A 56 16.92 1.42 -3.97
C SER A 56 15.62 0.61 -4.07
N VAL A 57 15.28 -0.17 -3.04
CA VAL A 57 14.15 -1.12 -3.05
C VAL A 57 12.79 -0.42 -3.18
N ILE A 58 12.62 0.81 -2.68
CA ILE A 58 11.35 1.55 -2.84
C ILE A 58 10.99 1.82 -4.32
N ASN A 59 12.00 1.83 -5.20
CA ASN A 59 11.82 2.06 -6.64
C ASN A 59 11.35 0.81 -7.39
N THR A 60 11.26 -0.36 -6.74
CA THR A 60 10.68 -1.55 -7.36
C THR A 60 9.15 -1.59 -7.26
N PHE A 61 8.56 -0.68 -6.50
CA PHE A 61 7.11 -0.55 -6.36
C PHE A 61 6.54 0.33 -7.47
N GLU A 62 5.44 -0.13 -8.06
CA GLU A 62 4.76 0.57 -9.15
C GLU A 62 3.35 0.97 -8.76
N VAL A 63 2.86 2.04 -9.39
CA VAL A 63 1.45 2.41 -9.26
C VAL A 63 0.57 1.34 -9.90
N LEU A 64 -0.46 0.91 -9.19
CA LEU A 64 -1.42 -0.04 -9.71
C LEU A 64 -2.46 0.70 -10.59
N PRO A 65 -2.87 0.13 -11.73
CA PRO A 65 -3.84 0.76 -12.61
C PRO A 65 -5.20 0.90 -11.90
N GLU A 66 -5.84 2.06 -12.01
CA GLU A 66 -7.16 2.30 -11.42
C GLU A 66 -8.27 1.61 -12.23
N THR A 67 -8.55 0.35 -11.90
CA THR A 67 -9.56 -0.48 -12.59
C THR A 67 -10.63 -0.97 -11.62
N ASP A 68 -11.87 -1.09 -12.10
CA ASP A 68 -12.98 -1.70 -11.36
C ASP A 68 -13.71 -2.73 -12.24
N PRO A 69 -13.19 -3.98 -12.30
CA PRO A 69 -13.82 -5.04 -13.08
C PRO A 69 -15.25 -5.29 -12.60
N LYS A 70 -16.17 -5.68 -13.50
CA LYS A 70 -17.52 -6.12 -13.09
C LYS A 70 -17.52 -7.57 -12.60
N ASP A 71 -16.62 -8.38 -13.13
CA ASP A 71 -16.50 -9.79 -12.79
C ASP A 71 -15.99 -9.96 -11.34
N PRO A 72 -16.65 -10.78 -10.50
CA PRO A 72 -16.24 -11.01 -9.12
C PRO A 72 -14.81 -11.57 -8.96
N SER A 73 -14.39 -12.45 -9.86
CA SER A 73 -13.07 -13.08 -9.81
C SER A 73 -11.98 -12.08 -10.17
N GLU A 74 -12.23 -11.24 -11.18
CA GLU A 74 -11.32 -10.14 -11.56
C GLU A 74 -11.23 -9.08 -10.46
N LYS A 75 -12.33 -8.70 -9.81
CA LYS A 75 -12.28 -7.81 -8.63
C LYS A 75 -11.43 -8.38 -7.51
N SER A 76 -11.56 -9.68 -7.24
CA SER A 76 -10.78 -10.37 -6.22
C SER A 76 -9.28 -10.36 -6.54
N LYS A 77 -8.91 -10.51 -7.83
CA LYS A 77 -7.51 -10.39 -8.28
C LYS A 77 -6.96 -8.98 -8.08
N VAL A 78 -7.76 -7.95 -8.35
CA VAL A 78 -7.37 -6.56 -8.09
C VAL A 78 -7.11 -6.33 -6.60
N LEU A 79 -8.05 -6.72 -5.72
CA LEU A 79 -7.82 -6.59 -4.26
C LEU A 79 -6.60 -7.41 -3.79
N LEU A 80 -6.39 -8.60 -4.34
CA LEU A 80 -5.22 -9.43 -4.03
C LEU A 80 -3.92 -8.71 -4.41
N SER A 81 -3.86 -8.11 -5.60
CA SER A 81 -2.70 -7.33 -6.04
C SER A 81 -2.42 -6.16 -5.08
N ILE A 82 -3.44 -5.37 -4.72
CA ILE A 82 -3.29 -4.28 -3.76
C ILE A 82 -2.79 -4.80 -2.41
N ARG A 83 -3.33 -5.91 -1.92
CA ARG A 83 -2.94 -6.50 -0.63
C ARG A 83 -1.50 -6.97 -0.62
N VAL A 84 -1.02 -7.63 -1.67
CA VAL A 84 0.38 -8.06 -1.81
C VAL A 84 1.30 -6.85 -1.76
N GLU A 85 1.05 -5.86 -2.62
CA GLU A 85 1.86 -4.65 -2.72
C GLU A 85 1.86 -3.82 -1.43
N THR A 86 0.69 -3.67 -0.81
CA THR A 86 0.54 -2.94 0.47
C THR A 86 1.33 -3.64 1.58
N SER A 87 1.29 -4.97 1.64
CA SER A 87 2.00 -5.75 2.67
C SER A 87 3.51 -5.65 2.51
N GLN A 88 4.02 -5.77 1.29
CA GLN A 88 5.45 -5.61 0.98
C GLN A 88 5.93 -4.19 1.30
N LEU A 89 5.13 -3.17 0.96
CA LEU A 89 5.46 -1.79 1.29
C LEU A 89 5.54 -1.58 2.80
N ILE A 90 4.57 -2.07 3.57
CA ILE A 90 4.61 -2.02 5.05
C ILE A 90 5.91 -2.61 5.58
N THR A 91 6.28 -3.81 5.15
CA THR A 91 7.51 -4.49 5.60
C THR A 91 8.76 -3.67 5.30
N LEU A 92 8.86 -3.09 4.10
CA LEU A 92 9.96 -2.21 3.75
C LEU A 92 10.03 -1.01 4.70
N LEU A 93 8.91 -0.30 4.87
CA LEU A 93 8.84 0.90 5.69
C LEU A 93 9.19 0.63 7.15
N GLU A 94 8.66 -0.45 7.73
CA GLU A 94 8.95 -0.87 9.10
C GLU A 94 10.43 -1.22 9.28
N THR A 95 11.01 -1.93 8.32
CA THR A 95 12.45 -2.27 8.34
C THR A 95 13.31 -1.01 8.34
N VAL A 96 12.98 -0.03 7.49
CA VAL A 96 13.70 1.25 7.42
C VAL A 96 13.54 2.04 8.71
N ILE A 97 12.32 2.12 9.26
CA ILE A 97 12.09 2.78 10.56
C ILE A 97 12.95 2.16 11.65
N GLN A 98 12.98 0.82 11.75
CA GLN A 98 13.77 0.12 12.77
C GLN A 98 15.28 0.35 12.60
N GLN A 99 15.78 0.33 11.35
CA GLN A 99 17.19 0.60 11.08
C GLN A 99 17.60 2.02 11.49
N GLU A 100 16.73 3.00 11.28
CA GLU A 100 16.98 4.39 11.68
C GLU A 100 16.89 4.59 13.19
N GLU A 101 16.03 3.85 13.90
CA GLU A 101 15.98 3.85 15.36
C GLU A 101 17.23 3.23 15.98
N ASN A 102 17.77 2.16 15.37
CA ASN A 102 18.99 1.50 15.86
C ASN A 102 20.28 2.31 15.63
N LYS A 103 20.24 3.33 14.74
CA LYS A 103 21.37 4.23 14.48
C LYS A 103 21.45 5.41 15.45
N LYS A 104 20.38 5.67 16.21
CA LYS A 104 20.28 6.78 17.17
C LYS A 104 20.66 6.31 18.56
#